data_AF-A0A836S455-F1
#
_entry.id   AF-A0A836S455-F1
#
_cell.length_a   1.000
_cell.length_b   1.000
_cell.length_c   1.000
_cell.angle_alpha   90.00
_cell.angle_beta   90.00
_cell.angle_gamma   90.00
#
_symmetry.space_group_name_H-M   'P 1'
#
loop_
_entity.id
_entity.type
_entity.pdbx_description
1 polymer ?
#
loop_
_entity_poly.entity_id
_entity_poly.type
_entity_poly.pdbx_seq_one_letter_code
_entity_poly.pdbx_strand_id
1 'polypeptide(L)' 'MRIRTVEVRKIIGRKNIKDRTYYYEYYTLPLNIYVPRNVIERWGTEFVVIRDDENGTITIMPKKLAMEKGIKIS' A
#
# COMPACT_ATOMS: atom_id res chain seq x y z
N MET A 1 17.49 -9.36 -6.53
CA MET A 1 16.45 -8.53 -5.86
C MET A 1 15.89 -7.50 -6.85
N ARG A 2 14.56 -7.42 -7.02
CA ARG A 2 13.89 -6.45 -7.90
C ARG A 2 13.07 -5.47 -7.07
N ILE A 3 13.19 -4.17 -7.32
CA ILE A 3 12.51 -3.11 -6.57
C ILE A 3 11.63 -2.33 -7.53
N ARG A 4 10.40 -2.01 -7.12
CA ARG A 4 9.46 -1.20 -7.89
C ARG A 4 8.73 -0.24 -6.97
N THR A 5 8.54 1.00 -7.41
CA THR A 5 7.61 1.91 -6.73
C THR A 5 6.18 1.59 -7.12
N VAL A 6 5.29 1.65 -6.14
CA VAL A 6 3.85 1.51 -6.33
C VAL A 6 3.14 2.57 -5.49
N GLU A 7 2.01 3.05 -5.99
CA GLU A 7 1.19 3.98 -5.26
C GLU A 7 -0.07 3.27 -4.76
N VAL A 8 -0.42 3.56 -3.51
CA VAL A 8 -1.65 3.10 -2.90
C VAL A 8 -2.84 3.81 -3.52
N ARG A 9 -3.86 3.04 -3.90
CA ARG A 9 -5.13 3.56 -4.38
C ARG A 9 -6.11 3.69 -3.23
N LYS A 10 -6.73 4.86 -3.11
CA LYS A 10 -7.87 5.11 -2.21
C LYS A 10 -9.15 4.62 -2.91
N ILE A 11 -9.91 3.78 -2.24
CA ILE A 11 -11.22 3.30 -2.72
C ILE A 11 -12.28 3.76 -1.73
N ILE A 12 -13.34 4.36 -2.28
CA ILE A 12 -14.52 4.78 -1.53
C ILE A 12 -15.66 3.86 -1.96
N GLY A 13 -15.98 2.89 -1.11
CA GLY A 13 -17.14 2.02 -1.27
C GLY A 13 -18.40 2.73 -0.77
N ARG A 14 -19.53 2.48 -1.44
CA ARG A 14 -20.85 2.97 -1.03
C ARG A 14 -21.79 1.79 -0.80
N LYS A 15 -22.48 1.76 0.34
CA LYS A 15 -23.55 0.79 0.61
C LYS A 15 -24.81 1.51 1.05
N ASN A 16 -25.89 1.31 0.30
CA ASN A 16 -27.21 1.81 0.67
C ASN A 16 -27.91 0.72 1.49
N ILE A 17 -28.42 1.07 2.68
CA ILE A 17 -29.19 0.19 3.56
C ILE A 17 -30.47 0.95 3.92
N LYS A 18 -31.61 0.51 3.37
CA LYS A 18 -32.90 1.21 3.48
C LYS A 18 -32.73 2.69 3.05
N ASP A 19 -32.95 3.63 3.96
CA ASP A 19 -32.87 5.07 3.73
C ASP A 19 -31.51 5.69 4.11
N ARG A 20 -30.51 4.87 4.45
CA ARG A 20 -29.17 5.33 4.86
C ARG A 20 -28.09 4.91 3.85
N THR A 21 -27.23 5.85 3.49
CA THR A 21 -26.03 5.59 2.69
C THR A 21 -24.81 5.56 3.60
N TYR A 22 -24.06 4.46 3.57
CA TYR A 22 -22.79 4.29 4.27
C TYR A 22 -21.64 4.36 3.27
N TYR A 23 -20.57 5.05 3.66
CA TYR A 23 -19.33 5.14 2.89
C TYR A 23 -18.21 4.45 3.65
N TYR A 24 -17.42 3.64 2.95
CA TYR A 24 -16.24 2.99 3.49
C TYR A 24 -15.03 3.45 2.70
N GLU A 25 -14.01 3.91 3.42
CA GLU A 25 -12.74 4.30 2.83
C GLU A 25 -11.72 3.21 3.13
N TYR A 26 -11.09 2.67 2.09
CA TYR A 26 -9.98 1.75 2.24
C TYR A 26 -8.89 2.03 1.23
N TYR A 27 -7.67 1.60 1.57
CA TYR A 27 -6.47 1.84 0.80
C TYR A 27 -5.96 0.50 0.28
N THR A 28 -5.57 0.43 -0.98
CA THR A 28 -5.13 -0.82 -1.59
C THR A 28 -3.94 -0.67 -2.52
N LEU A 29 -3.11 -1.71 -2.56
CA LEU A 29 -2.01 -1.91 -3.49
C LEU A 29 -2.41 -2.89 -4.59
N PRO A 30 -1.59 -3.04 -5.67
CA PRO A 30 -1.81 -4.10 -6.66
C PRO A 30 -2.04 -5.47 -6.00
N LEU A 31 -2.84 -6.31 -6.66
CA LEU A 31 -3.32 -7.60 -6.11
C LEU A 31 -4.30 -7.46 -4.93
N ASN A 32 -4.96 -6.30 -4.80
CA ASN A 32 -5.97 -6.03 -3.76
C ASN A 32 -5.43 -6.16 -2.33
N ILE A 33 -4.14 -5.89 -2.13
CA ILE A 33 -3.54 -5.89 -0.80
C ILE A 33 -4.05 -4.67 -0.05
N TYR A 34 -4.76 -4.89 1.05
CA TYR A 34 -5.26 -3.80 1.89
C TYR A 34 -4.12 -3.16 2.69
N VAL A 35 -4.12 -1.84 2.73
CA VAL A 35 -3.20 -1.06 3.56
C VAL A 35 -4.01 -0.36 4.66
N PRO A 36 -3.66 -0.56 5.94
CA PRO A 36 -4.34 0.12 7.04
C PRO A 36 -4.23 1.65 6.94
N ARG A 37 -5.33 2.35 7.24
CA ARG A 37 -5.39 3.82 7.19
C ARG A 37 -4.31 4.50 8.03
N ASN A 38 -4.04 4.01 9.24
CA ASN A 38 -3.00 4.56 10.12
C ASN A 38 -1.58 4.44 9.52
N VAL A 39 -1.33 3.47 8.66
CA VAL A 39 -0.06 3.35 7.93
C VAL A 39 0.04 4.45 6.88
N ILE A 40 -1.04 4.71 6.14
CA ILE A 40 -1.10 5.77 5.14
C ILE A 40 -0.95 7.15 5.77
N GLU A 41 -1.66 7.42 6.87
CA GLU A 41 -1.56 8.69 7.59
C GLU A 41 -0.14 8.96 8.10
N ARG A 42 0.58 7.91 8.49
CA ARG A 42 1.95 8.03 8.99
C ARG A 42 3.00 8.16 7.90
N TRP A 43 2.85 7.42 6.80
CA TRP A 43 3.93 7.21 5.83
C TRP A 43 3.64 7.70 4.41
N GLY A 44 2.43 8.14 4.12
CA GLY A 44 1.98 8.54 2.79
C GLY A 44 1.51 7.38 1.92
N THR A 45 1.30 7.65 0.63
CA THR A 45 0.75 6.70 -0.36
C THR A 45 1.80 6.02 -1.22
N GLU A 46 3.07 6.44 -1.13
CA GLU A 46 4.17 5.86 -1.90
C GLU A 46 4.80 4.65 -1.19
N PHE A 47 4.80 3.51 -1.87
CA PHE A 47 5.34 2.25 -1.36
C PHE A 47 6.36 1.67 -2.34
N VAL A 48 7.15 0.73 -1.86
CA VAL A 48 8.02 -0.10 -2.69
C VAL A 48 7.66 -1.57 -2.53
N VAL A 49 7.72 -2.30 -3.64
CA VAL A 49 7.65 -3.76 -3.67
C VAL A 49 9.05 -4.28 -3.96
N ILE A 50 9.58 -5.04 -3.01
CA ILE A 50 10.90 -5.65 -3.08
C ILE A 50 10.69 -7.15 -3.23
N ARG A 51 11.11 -7.70 -4.36
CA ARG A 51 11.06 -9.13 -4.63
C ARG A 51 12.45 -9.73 -4.48
N ASP A 52 12.56 -10.66 -3.56
CA ASP A 52 13.72 -11.51 -3.34
C ASP A 52 13.41 -12.89 -3.90
N ASP A 53 13.94 -13.16 -5.08
CA ASP A 53 13.73 -14.44 -5.79
C ASP A 53 14.54 -15.59 -5.17
N GLU A 54 15.62 -15.30 -4.44
CA GLU A 54 16.46 -16.33 -3.80
C GLU A 54 15.77 -16.89 -2.56
N ASN A 55 15.21 -16.00 -1.73
CA ASN A 55 14.49 -16.38 -0.51
C ASN A 55 12.97 -16.57 -0.71
N GLY A 56 12.47 -16.30 -1.92
CA GLY A 56 11.03 -16.41 -2.23
C GLY A 56 10.17 -15.40 -1.47
N THR A 57 10.72 -14.24 -1.07
CA THR A 57 9.99 -13.24 -0.28
C THR A 57 9.59 -12.02 -1.12
N ILE A 58 8.38 -11.51 -0.85
CA ILE A 58 7.91 -10.23 -1.39
C ILE A 58 7.67 -9.31 -0.20
N THR A 59 8.47 -8.25 -0.11
CA THR A 59 8.33 -7.25 0.93
C THR A 59 7.66 -6.00 0.37
N ILE A 60 6.62 -5.55 1.06
CA ILE A 60 5.93 -4.29 0.78
C ILE A 60 6.20 -3.37 1.96
N MET A 61 6.71 -2.17 1.69
CA MET A 61 6.93 -1.17 2.74
C MET A 61 6.79 0.24 2.19
N PRO A 62 6.56 1.25 3.05
CA PRO A 62 6.54 2.63 2.61
C PRO A 62 7.87 3.07 2.00
N LYS A 63 7.82 3.87 0.94
CA LYS A 63 9.00 4.36 0.20
C LYS A 63 9.95 5.12 1.12
N LYS A 64 9.40 5.98 1.98
CA LYS A 64 10.16 6.75 2.97
C LYS A 64 10.97 5.84 3.91
N LEU A 65 10.34 4.78 4.44
CA LEU A 65 11.00 3.81 5.30
C LEU A 65 12.09 3.02 4.55
N ALA A 66 11.86 2.69 3.28
CA ALA A 66 12.87 2.02 2.46
C ALA A 66 14.11 2.90 2.25
N MET A 67 13.92 4.19 1.99
CA MET A 67 15.02 5.17 1.89
C MET A 67 15.77 5.32 3.21
N GLU A 68 15.05 5.41 4.34
CA GLU A 68 15.65 5.46 5.69
C GLU A 68 16.49 4.20 5.98
N LYS A 69 16.12 3.05 5.43
CA LYS A 69 16.87 1.78 5.49
C LYS A 69 18.00 1.67 4.46
N GLY A 70 18.26 2.70 3.67
CA GLY A 70 19.34 2.72 2.66
C GLY A 70 19.04 1.88 1.41
N ILE A 71 17.78 1.51 1.17
CA ILE A 71 17.39 0.73 -0.01
C ILE A 71 17.41 1.68 -1.22
N LYS A 72 18.29 1.39 -2.19
CA LYS A 72 18.37 2.14 -3.44
C LYS A 72 17.17 1.82 -4.32
N ILE A 73 16.27 2.78 -4.45
CA ILE A 73 15.11 2.70 -5.35
C ILE A 73 15.58 3.23 -6.70
N SER A 74 15.64 2.34 -7.69
CA SER A 74 15.98 2.65 -9.09
C SER A 74 14.81 3.29 -9.81
#